data_AF-A0A6P1VY11-F1
#
_entry.id   AF-A0A6P1VY11-F1
#
_cell.length_a   1.000
_cell.length_b   1.000
_cell.length_c   1.000
_cell.angle_alpha   90.00
_cell.angle_beta   90.00
_cell.angle_gamma   90.00
#
_symmetry.space_group_name_H-M   'P 1'
#
loop_
_entity.id
_entity.type
_entity.pdbx_description
1 polymer ?
#
loop_
_entity_poly.entity_id
_entity_poly.type
_entity_poly.pdbx_seq_one_letter_code
_entity_poly.pdbx_strand_id
1 'polypeptide(L)'
;MKITGIDIGDYRQFKNIKFDFTYPADHPTKAGLPLDKVCFIGQSGTGKTTLLNVIWDFFQVVSTSFQRLANKHIPVNDEPYKTFKEVTIHSTLEENKITLGSSLLGGDSDWLDLDTKSDFASLGFHWLKGQNIYKNLKEITREGKLCLYIDESAVSSSKNLLEERDSADKSIVILKEQASSFTDTKINTPILGLSEYPSESLWSSVLGDIDSYDNDLKQFAANLVSKNSFSENRLISQISQWQKDHPNPRADLAENCLNKILRLLYLEVDTDGTESRLVLKTNQGDHISGKYLSAGTKQLLTTSIPIYKINISEGVILFDEPERSLFPDIQRELISHYTSLAPTAQFFFATHSPIIASAFEPCERFILYFDENGEVKFHNGIAPEGDDPNDILRQDFAMADLMLQKGLEAYEKYRQLAMQIRSETNEEKKNQLIVERIELGNRYNF
;
A
#
# COMPACT_ATOMS: atom_id res chain seq x y z
N MET A 1 -12.46 -1.60 -11.95
CA MET A 1 -11.45 -1.25 -12.96
C MET A 1 -10.11 -1.80 -12.54
N LYS A 2 -9.63 -2.82 -13.26
CA LYS A 2 -8.39 -3.56 -13.01
C LYS A 2 -7.40 -3.30 -14.13
N ILE A 3 -6.12 -3.15 -13.82
CA ILE A 3 -5.06 -3.01 -14.83
C ILE A 3 -4.64 -4.40 -15.30
N THR A 4 -4.58 -4.58 -16.61
CA THR A 4 -4.22 -5.86 -17.25
C THR A 4 -2.88 -5.79 -17.97
N GLY A 5 -2.34 -4.59 -18.21
CA GLY A 5 -1.00 -4.46 -18.79
C GLY A 5 -0.58 -3.03 -19.04
N ILE A 6 0.71 -2.85 -19.31
CA ILE A 6 1.33 -1.57 -19.62
C ILE A 6 2.31 -1.78 -20.77
N ASP A 7 2.12 -1.04 -21.87
CA ASP A 7 3.10 -0.93 -22.95
C ASP A 7 3.86 0.39 -22.79
N ILE A 8 5.18 0.33 -22.71
CA ILE A 8 6.05 1.49 -22.55
C ILE A 8 6.97 1.57 -23.78
N GLY A 9 6.88 2.66 -24.54
CA GLY A 9 7.83 3.05 -25.59
C GLY A 9 9.11 3.60 -24.96
N ASP A 10 9.48 4.85 -25.25
CA ASP A 10 10.64 5.50 -24.64
C ASP A 10 10.19 6.44 -23.50
N TYR A 11 10.13 5.91 -22.27
CA TYR A 11 9.67 6.67 -21.10
C TYR A 11 10.64 6.53 -19.93
N ARG A 12 11.28 7.66 -19.57
CA ARG A 12 12.33 7.75 -18.55
C ARG A 12 13.48 6.78 -18.84
N GLN A 13 13.51 5.65 -18.15
CA GLN A 13 14.56 4.62 -18.20
C GLN A 13 14.08 3.31 -18.82
N PHE A 14 12.80 3.22 -19.17
CA PHE A 14 12.21 2.10 -19.89
C PHE A 14 12.29 2.35 -21.39
N LYS A 15 12.61 1.30 -22.14
CA LYS A 15 12.65 1.32 -23.60
C LYS A 15 11.96 0.10 -24.18
N ASN A 16 10.81 0.32 -24.82
CA ASN A 16 10.04 -0.69 -25.55
C ASN A 16 9.76 -1.95 -24.71
N ILE A 17 9.14 -1.78 -23.55
CA ILE A 17 8.83 -2.85 -22.59
C ILE A 17 7.32 -3.03 -22.51
N LYS A 18 6.89 -4.30 -22.40
CA LYS A 18 5.47 -4.65 -22.23
C LYS A 18 5.28 -5.49 -20.99
N PHE A 19 4.41 -5.04 -20.11
CA PHE A 19 3.99 -5.77 -18.92
C PHE A 19 2.60 -6.35 -19.15
N ASP A 20 2.45 -7.64 -18.87
CA ASP A 20 1.16 -8.34 -18.84
C ASP A 20 0.83 -8.65 -17.38
N PHE A 21 -0.28 -8.12 -16.89
CA PHE A 21 -0.76 -8.32 -15.52
C PHE A 21 -1.98 -9.24 -15.49
N THR A 22 -1.95 -10.31 -16.27
CA THR A 22 -2.96 -11.37 -16.25
C THR A 22 -2.35 -12.71 -15.86
N TYR A 23 -3.15 -13.55 -15.20
CA TYR A 23 -2.72 -14.91 -14.87
C TYR A 23 -2.49 -15.72 -16.15
N PRO A 24 -1.40 -16.50 -16.23
CA PRO A 24 -1.04 -17.24 -17.43
C PRO A 24 -2.06 -18.34 -17.76
N ALA A 25 -2.04 -18.81 -19.01
CA ALA A 25 -3.04 -19.74 -19.53
C ALA A 25 -3.08 -21.11 -18.80
N ASP A 26 -1.97 -21.48 -18.16
CA ASP A 26 -1.81 -22.70 -17.36
C ASP A 26 -2.13 -22.50 -15.88
N HIS A 27 -2.48 -21.29 -15.44
CA HIS A 27 -2.90 -21.03 -14.06
C HIS A 27 -4.20 -21.79 -13.75
N PRO A 28 -4.27 -22.56 -12.64
CA PRO A 28 -5.28 -23.59 -12.43
C PRO A 28 -6.73 -23.08 -12.37
N THR A 29 -6.95 -21.85 -11.89
CA THR A 29 -8.29 -21.33 -11.57
C THR A 29 -8.58 -19.93 -12.11
N LYS A 30 -7.55 -19.19 -12.54
CA LYS A 30 -7.67 -17.75 -12.86
C LYS A 30 -7.10 -17.36 -14.23
N ALA A 31 -6.78 -18.33 -15.08
CA ALA A 31 -6.19 -18.07 -16.40
C ALA A 31 -6.89 -16.93 -17.18
N GLY A 32 -6.12 -15.94 -17.62
CA GLY A 32 -6.59 -14.78 -18.39
C GLY A 32 -7.30 -13.70 -17.57
N LEU A 33 -7.55 -13.91 -16.27
CA LEU A 33 -8.06 -12.88 -15.37
C LEU A 33 -6.93 -11.92 -14.96
N PRO A 34 -7.22 -10.66 -14.62
CA PRO A 34 -6.23 -9.75 -14.03
C PRO A 34 -5.60 -10.36 -12.77
N LEU A 35 -4.31 -10.13 -12.56
CA LEU A 35 -3.63 -10.52 -11.33
C LEU A 35 -4.25 -9.79 -10.13
N ASP A 36 -4.49 -10.50 -9.02
CA ASP A 36 -5.06 -9.88 -7.82
C ASP A 36 -4.03 -9.04 -7.08
N LYS A 37 -2.77 -9.44 -7.13
CA LYS A 37 -1.63 -8.73 -6.55
C LYS A 37 -0.45 -8.80 -7.52
N VAL A 38 0.29 -7.69 -7.61
CA VAL A 38 1.47 -7.55 -8.47
C VAL A 38 2.61 -7.00 -7.62
N CYS A 39 3.80 -7.55 -7.78
CA CYS A 39 5.00 -7.14 -7.07
C CYS A 39 6.08 -6.69 -8.06
N PHE A 40 6.34 -5.38 -8.11
CA PHE A 40 7.54 -4.84 -8.74
C PHE A 40 8.70 -4.93 -7.75
N ILE A 41 9.73 -5.69 -8.11
CA ILE A 41 10.91 -5.88 -7.28
C ILE A 41 12.18 -5.72 -8.13
N GLY A 42 13.31 -5.38 -7.50
CA GLY A 42 14.59 -5.31 -8.18
C GLY A 42 15.46 -4.14 -7.71
N GLN A 43 16.57 -3.92 -8.42
CA GLN A 43 17.60 -2.97 -8.03
C GLN A 43 17.07 -1.53 -7.87
N SER A 44 17.71 -0.72 -7.02
CA SER A 44 17.35 0.69 -6.86
C SER A 44 17.54 1.44 -8.17
N GLY A 45 16.61 2.35 -8.48
CA GLY A 45 16.62 3.10 -9.73
C GLY A 45 16.05 2.38 -10.95
N THR A 46 15.66 1.10 -10.88
CA THR A 46 15.08 0.40 -12.04
C THR A 46 13.63 0.79 -12.36
N GLY A 47 12.95 1.51 -11.46
CA GLY A 47 11.69 2.20 -11.79
C GLY A 47 10.42 1.61 -11.21
N LYS A 48 10.51 0.83 -10.13
CA LYS A 48 9.34 0.31 -9.38
C LYS A 48 8.31 1.40 -9.06
N THR A 49 8.73 2.46 -8.36
CA THR A 49 7.89 3.63 -8.06
C THR A 49 7.42 4.35 -9.32
N THR A 50 8.22 4.36 -10.40
CA THR A 50 7.78 4.93 -11.68
C THR A 50 6.60 4.15 -12.26
N LEU A 51 6.59 2.81 -12.16
CA LEU A 51 5.46 1.99 -12.63
C LEU A 51 4.20 2.25 -11.80
N LEU A 52 4.32 2.38 -10.47
CA LEU A 52 3.19 2.80 -9.63
C LEU A 52 2.65 4.18 -10.05
N ASN A 53 3.54 5.16 -10.26
CA ASN A 53 3.15 6.49 -10.70
C ASN A 53 2.48 6.50 -12.08
N VAL A 54 2.90 5.64 -13.01
CA VAL A 54 2.25 5.47 -14.32
C VAL A 54 0.80 4.98 -14.15
N ILE A 55 0.56 4.03 -13.24
CA ILE A 55 -0.81 3.58 -12.93
C ILE A 55 -1.60 4.68 -12.21
N TRP A 56 -0.97 5.43 -11.31
CA TRP A 56 -1.59 6.57 -10.63
C TRP A 56 -2.03 7.66 -11.63
N ASP A 57 -1.17 8.02 -12.58
CA ASP A 57 -1.48 8.98 -13.65
C ASP A 57 -2.71 8.55 -14.46
N PHE A 58 -2.86 7.24 -14.72
CA PHE A 58 -4.02 6.72 -15.44
C PHE A 58 -5.31 6.97 -14.65
N PHE A 59 -5.29 6.68 -13.34
CA PHE A 59 -6.44 6.95 -12.48
C PHE A 59 -6.70 8.44 -12.29
N GLN A 60 -5.69 9.32 -12.31
CA GLN A 60 -5.88 10.77 -12.35
C GLN A 60 -6.58 11.23 -13.63
N VAL A 61 -6.20 10.69 -14.79
CA VAL A 61 -6.87 10.97 -16.08
C VAL A 61 -8.32 10.48 -16.05
N VAL A 62 -8.56 9.25 -15.58
CA VAL A 62 -9.92 8.67 -15.43
C VAL A 62 -10.78 9.54 -14.51
N SER A 63 -10.27 9.86 -13.32
CA SER A 63 -10.96 10.66 -12.31
C SER A 63 -11.37 12.03 -12.85
N THR A 64 -10.42 12.76 -13.43
CA THR A 64 -10.66 14.10 -13.97
C THR A 64 -11.64 14.06 -15.14
N SER A 65 -11.49 13.09 -16.05
CA SER A 65 -12.39 12.91 -17.19
C SER A 65 -13.81 12.56 -16.74
N PHE A 66 -13.94 11.69 -15.73
CA PHE A 66 -15.23 11.30 -15.15
C PHE A 66 -15.95 12.48 -14.52
N GLN A 67 -15.23 13.27 -13.73
CA GLN A 67 -15.78 14.47 -13.12
C GLN A 67 -16.21 15.50 -14.16
N ARG A 68 -15.47 15.66 -15.26
CA ARG A 68 -15.84 16.57 -16.36
C ARG A 68 -17.08 16.14 -17.13
N LEU A 69 -17.38 14.83 -17.19
CA LEU A 69 -18.67 14.35 -17.72
C LEU A 69 -19.85 14.84 -16.88
N ALA A 70 -19.66 15.05 -15.57
CA ALA A 70 -20.67 15.63 -14.68
C ALA A 70 -20.66 17.17 -14.71
N ASN A 71 -19.48 17.81 -14.73
CA ASN A 71 -19.32 19.25 -14.80
C ASN A 71 -18.13 19.66 -15.69
N LYS A 72 -18.43 20.23 -16.86
CA LYS A 72 -17.43 20.60 -17.88
C LYS A 72 -16.41 21.65 -17.43
N HIS A 73 -16.68 22.41 -16.36
CA HIS A 73 -15.81 23.51 -15.90
C HIS A 73 -14.71 23.06 -14.93
N ILE A 74 -14.61 21.76 -14.66
CA ILE A 74 -13.57 21.24 -13.76
C ILE A 74 -12.20 21.42 -14.43
N PRO A 75 -11.24 22.11 -13.76
CA PRO A 75 -9.91 22.33 -14.31
C PRO A 75 -9.17 21.01 -14.43
N VAL A 76 -8.27 20.93 -15.42
CA VAL A 76 -7.51 19.71 -15.72
C VAL A 76 -6.04 19.97 -15.40
N ASN A 77 -5.44 19.00 -14.71
CA ASN A 77 -3.99 18.93 -14.58
C ASN A 77 -3.45 18.17 -15.79
N ASP A 78 -2.59 18.81 -16.57
CA ASP A 78 -2.03 18.24 -17.79
C ASP A 78 -0.87 17.27 -17.54
N GLU A 79 -0.24 17.30 -16.37
CA GLU A 79 0.93 16.46 -16.07
C GLU A 79 0.67 14.95 -16.26
N PRO A 80 -0.41 14.35 -15.72
CA PRO A 80 -0.71 12.93 -15.92
C PRO A 80 -0.87 12.53 -17.40
N TYR A 81 -1.41 13.43 -18.23
CA TYR A 81 -1.61 13.15 -19.66
C TYR A 81 -0.29 13.02 -20.43
N LYS A 82 0.76 13.71 -19.99
CA LYS A 82 2.09 13.65 -20.63
C LYS A 82 2.69 12.25 -20.54
N THR A 83 2.41 11.50 -19.48
CA THR A 83 2.84 10.10 -19.34
C THR A 83 2.37 9.23 -20.52
N PHE A 84 1.16 9.48 -21.01
CA PHE A 84 0.55 8.68 -22.08
C PHE A 84 1.02 9.02 -23.50
N LYS A 85 2.01 9.92 -23.65
CA LYS A 85 2.69 10.15 -24.94
C LYS A 85 3.46 8.92 -25.40
N GLU A 86 4.12 8.26 -24.45
CA GLU A 86 5.01 7.12 -24.69
C GLU A 86 4.56 5.85 -23.95
N VAL A 87 3.47 5.95 -23.18
CA VAL A 87 2.94 4.84 -22.37
C VAL A 87 1.50 4.55 -22.77
N THR A 88 1.15 3.26 -22.85
CA THR A 88 -0.22 2.79 -23.01
C THR A 88 -0.58 1.87 -21.86
N ILE A 89 -1.68 2.17 -21.17
CA ILE A 89 -2.26 1.32 -20.13
C ILE A 89 -3.46 0.56 -20.71
N HIS A 90 -3.49 -0.74 -20.41
CA HIS A 90 -4.63 -1.62 -20.67
C HIS A 90 -5.30 -1.96 -19.35
N SER A 91 -6.61 -1.83 -19.32
CA SER A 91 -7.43 -2.11 -18.14
C SER A 91 -8.76 -2.74 -18.53
N THR A 92 -9.42 -3.32 -17.55
CA THR A 92 -10.76 -3.91 -17.69
C THR A 92 -11.67 -3.36 -16.61
N LEU A 93 -12.93 -3.15 -16.97
CA LEU A 93 -13.99 -2.85 -16.02
C LEU A 93 -15.20 -3.68 -16.41
N GLU A 94 -15.53 -4.67 -15.57
CA GLU A 94 -16.46 -5.75 -15.93
C GLU A 94 -15.97 -6.44 -17.22
N GLU A 95 -16.75 -6.42 -18.30
CA GLU A 95 -16.38 -6.97 -19.61
C GLU A 95 -15.74 -5.95 -20.55
N ASN A 96 -15.72 -4.66 -20.17
CA ASN A 96 -15.24 -3.59 -21.04
C ASN A 96 -13.71 -3.49 -20.97
N LYS A 97 -13.05 -3.66 -22.13
CA LYS A 97 -11.62 -3.37 -22.30
C LYS A 97 -11.42 -1.88 -22.51
N ILE A 98 -10.54 -1.28 -21.72
CA ILE A 98 -10.25 0.14 -21.72
C ILE A 98 -8.75 0.32 -21.97
N THR A 99 -8.42 1.12 -22.98
CA THR A 99 -7.04 1.45 -23.34
C THR A 99 -6.86 2.96 -23.30
N LEU A 100 -5.79 3.40 -22.63
CA LEU A 100 -5.33 4.80 -22.61
C LEU A 100 -3.87 4.84 -23.05
N GLY A 101 -3.55 5.59 -24.09
CA GLY A 101 -2.17 5.70 -24.58
C GLY A 101 -2.00 6.74 -25.67
N SER A 102 -0.91 6.66 -26.43
CA SER A 102 -0.54 7.67 -27.44
C SER A 102 -1.57 7.84 -28.56
N SER A 103 -2.35 6.80 -28.86
CA SER A 103 -3.47 6.88 -29.80
C SER A 103 -4.53 7.89 -29.37
N LEU A 104 -4.66 8.16 -28.08
CA LEU A 104 -5.55 9.21 -27.59
C LEU A 104 -5.01 10.59 -27.99
N LEU A 105 -3.70 10.79 -27.95
CA LEU A 105 -3.03 12.06 -28.25
C LEU A 105 -2.84 12.29 -29.76
N GLY A 106 -2.99 11.25 -30.58
CA GLY A 106 -2.76 11.29 -32.02
C GLY A 106 -4.02 11.41 -32.90
N GLY A 107 -5.22 11.39 -32.34
CA GLY A 107 -6.48 11.47 -33.09
C GLY A 107 -6.98 12.90 -33.24
N ASP A 108 -6.88 13.45 -34.46
CA ASP A 108 -7.27 14.79 -34.92
C ASP A 108 -7.00 15.95 -33.94
N SER A 109 -6.23 16.92 -34.41
CA SER A 109 -6.01 18.23 -33.77
C SER A 109 -7.29 18.96 -33.31
N ASP A 110 -8.46 18.46 -33.70
CA ASP A 110 -9.79 19.00 -33.43
C ASP A 110 -10.22 18.92 -31.95
N TRP A 111 -9.63 18.02 -31.14
CA TRP A 111 -9.99 17.86 -29.72
C TRP A 111 -8.93 18.39 -28.74
N LEU A 112 -7.78 18.85 -29.21
CA LEU A 112 -6.88 19.63 -28.36
C LEU A 112 -7.57 20.96 -28.05
N ASP A 113 -7.68 21.26 -26.76
CA ASP A 113 -8.17 22.58 -26.37
C ASP A 113 -7.04 23.58 -26.63
N LEU A 114 -7.29 24.61 -27.45
CA LEU A 114 -6.38 25.75 -27.59
C LEU A 114 -6.58 26.77 -26.45
N ASP A 115 -7.37 26.42 -25.42
CA ASP A 115 -7.50 27.21 -24.20
C ASP A 115 -6.13 27.31 -23.51
N THR A 116 -5.76 28.54 -23.13
CA THR A 116 -4.53 28.87 -22.39
C THR A 116 -4.37 28.13 -21.04
N LYS A 117 -5.38 27.38 -20.59
CA LYS A 117 -5.44 26.76 -19.26
C LYS A 117 -5.21 25.24 -19.24
N SER A 118 -5.43 24.50 -20.33
CA SER A 118 -5.16 23.06 -20.41
C SER A 118 -5.24 22.55 -21.85
N ASP A 119 -4.20 21.85 -22.31
CA ASP A 119 -4.13 21.30 -23.67
C ASP A 119 -4.95 20.00 -23.82
N PHE A 120 -5.21 19.29 -22.70
CA PHE A 120 -5.82 17.94 -22.69
C PHE A 120 -7.25 17.88 -22.16
N ALA A 121 -7.79 19.02 -21.75
CA ALA A 121 -9.11 19.18 -21.16
C ALA A 121 -10.24 18.50 -21.95
N SER A 122 -10.28 18.76 -23.25
CA SER A 122 -11.30 18.19 -24.14
C SER A 122 -10.99 16.73 -24.49
N LEU A 123 -9.71 16.37 -24.60
CA LEU A 123 -9.26 15.03 -24.94
C LEU A 123 -9.72 13.95 -23.96
N GLY A 124 -9.46 14.12 -22.66
CA GLY A 124 -9.86 13.14 -21.63
C GLY A 124 -11.38 12.96 -21.54
N PHE A 125 -12.13 14.05 -21.68
CA PHE A 125 -13.60 14.02 -21.72
C PHE A 125 -14.12 13.17 -22.89
N HIS A 126 -13.59 13.39 -24.09
CA HIS A 126 -14.02 12.65 -25.29
C HIS A 126 -13.61 11.18 -25.24
N TRP A 127 -12.40 10.90 -24.76
CA TRP A 127 -11.92 9.54 -24.51
C TRP A 127 -12.89 8.75 -23.63
N LEU A 128 -13.14 9.24 -22.42
CA LEU A 128 -13.94 8.52 -21.43
C LEU A 128 -15.40 8.39 -21.88
N LYS A 129 -15.93 9.41 -22.57
CA LYS A 129 -17.26 9.34 -23.19
C LYS A 129 -17.32 8.21 -24.22
N GLY A 130 -16.29 8.05 -25.05
CA GLY A 130 -16.19 6.99 -26.06
C GLY A 130 -16.12 5.58 -25.48
N GLN A 131 -15.59 5.42 -24.26
CA GLN A 131 -15.53 4.12 -23.58
C GLN A 131 -16.91 3.59 -23.13
N ASN A 132 -17.96 4.44 -23.06
CA ASN A 132 -19.30 4.09 -22.59
C ASN A 132 -19.38 3.52 -21.15
N ILE A 133 -18.38 3.78 -20.29
CA ILE A 133 -18.30 3.25 -18.92
C ILE A 133 -18.79 4.21 -17.82
N TYR A 134 -19.37 5.35 -18.18
CA TYR A 134 -19.75 6.39 -17.21
C TYR A 134 -20.71 5.89 -16.12
N LYS A 135 -21.68 5.04 -16.48
CA LYS A 135 -22.66 4.49 -15.52
C LYS A 135 -21.98 3.59 -14.49
N ASN A 136 -21.16 2.65 -14.94
CA ASN A 136 -20.40 1.75 -14.07
C ASN A 136 -19.47 2.54 -13.13
N LEU A 137 -18.76 3.54 -13.66
CA LEU A 137 -17.94 4.42 -12.84
C LEU A 137 -18.75 5.19 -11.79
N LYS A 138 -19.93 5.69 -12.15
CA LYS A 138 -20.81 6.40 -11.23
C LYS A 138 -21.32 5.50 -10.10
N GLU A 139 -21.61 4.23 -10.39
CA GLU A 139 -22.03 3.25 -9.38
C GLU A 139 -20.88 2.94 -8.42
N ILE A 140 -19.69 2.62 -8.94
CA ILE A 140 -18.51 2.35 -8.12
C ILE A 140 -18.14 3.55 -7.25
N THR A 141 -18.12 4.76 -7.82
CA THR A 141 -17.69 5.98 -7.12
C THR A 141 -18.73 6.53 -6.14
N ARG A 142 -19.97 6.00 -6.15
CA ARG A 142 -20.99 6.33 -5.16
C ARG A 142 -20.72 5.65 -3.82
N GLU A 143 -20.20 4.44 -3.87
CA GLU A 143 -20.02 3.57 -2.69
C GLU A 143 -18.54 3.36 -2.33
N GLY A 144 -17.61 3.76 -3.20
CA GLY A 144 -16.19 3.54 -3.03
C GLY A 144 -15.29 4.42 -3.89
N LYS A 145 -14.03 4.00 -4.00
CA LYS A 145 -12.96 4.65 -4.78
C LYS A 145 -12.43 3.68 -5.85
N LEU A 146 -11.96 4.24 -6.95
CA LEU A 146 -11.30 3.52 -8.05
C LEU A 146 -9.84 3.21 -7.74
N CYS A 147 -9.14 4.11 -7.05
CA CYS A 147 -7.72 3.94 -6.74
C CYS A 147 -7.33 4.56 -5.40
N LEU A 148 -6.53 3.85 -4.62
CA LEU A 148 -5.81 4.35 -3.45
C LEU A 148 -4.31 4.25 -3.71
N TYR A 149 -3.58 5.35 -3.53
CA TYR A 149 -2.12 5.35 -3.62
C TYR A 149 -1.49 5.64 -2.26
N ILE A 150 -0.72 4.68 -1.78
CA ILE A 150 0.09 4.71 -0.58
C ILE A 150 1.55 4.80 -1.03
N ASP A 151 2.06 6.02 -1.13
CA ASP A 151 3.47 6.23 -1.44
C ASP A 151 4.38 6.08 -0.21
N GLU A 152 5.69 6.12 -0.42
CA GLU A 152 6.69 6.00 0.64
C GLU A 152 6.54 7.07 1.76
N SER A 153 5.87 8.18 1.48
CA SER A 153 5.71 9.33 2.37
C SER A 153 4.43 9.25 3.22
N ALA A 154 3.56 8.27 3.00
CA ALA A 154 2.27 8.13 3.69
C ALA A 154 2.38 8.18 5.23
N VAL A 155 3.50 7.72 5.81
CA VAL A 155 3.76 7.78 7.27
C VAL A 155 3.74 9.22 7.82
N SER A 156 4.05 10.22 6.98
CA SER A 156 3.96 11.64 7.37
C SER A 156 2.53 12.06 7.72
N SER A 157 1.54 11.37 7.16
CA SER A 157 0.11 11.53 7.47
C SER A 157 -0.29 10.85 8.78
N SER A 158 0.63 10.32 9.60
CA SER A 158 0.28 9.75 10.92
C SER A 158 -0.12 10.82 11.96
N LYS A 159 0.15 12.10 11.67
CA LYS A 159 -0.24 13.22 12.53
C LYS A 159 -1.78 13.30 12.66
N ASN A 160 -2.32 13.75 13.79
CA ASN A 160 -3.77 13.83 14.07
C ASN A 160 -4.54 12.48 14.12
N LEU A 161 -3.92 11.35 13.80
CA LEU A 161 -4.43 10.02 14.11
C LEU A 161 -4.13 9.65 15.58
N LEU A 162 -2.89 9.90 15.98
CA LEU A 162 -2.30 9.41 17.24
C LEU A 162 -1.99 10.54 18.24
N GLU A 163 -2.16 11.80 17.85
CA GLU A 163 -1.94 12.95 18.73
C GLU A 163 -3.15 13.17 19.64
N GLU A 164 -2.89 13.60 20.88
CA GLU A 164 -3.92 13.95 21.84
C GLU A 164 -4.75 15.13 21.33
N ARG A 165 -6.08 15.03 21.40
CA ARG A 165 -6.99 16.12 21.04
C ARG A 165 -6.96 17.17 22.15
N ASP A 166 -6.64 18.41 21.80
CA ASP A 166 -6.62 19.50 22.77
C ASP A 166 -8.02 19.75 23.37
N SER A 167 -8.09 19.88 24.70
CA SER A 167 -9.33 20.17 25.46
C SER A 167 -9.99 21.51 25.11
N ALA A 168 -9.30 22.37 24.35
CA ALA A 168 -9.72 23.72 23.98
C ALA A 168 -10.18 23.85 22.51
N ASP A 169 -10.37 22.74 21.79
CA ASP A 169 -10.83 22.74 20.39
C ASP A 169 -12.31 23.18 20.26
N LYS A 170 -12.54 24.47 20.48
CA LYS A 170 -13.72 25.24 20.02
C LYS A 170 -13.76 25.37 18.48
N SER A 171 -12.78 24.80 17.80
CA SER A 171 -12.53 24.86 16.37
C SER A 171 -13.36 23.85 15.56
N ILE A 172 -13.91 22.78 16.16
CA ILE A 172 -14.71 21.78 15.41
C ILE A 172 -15.97 22.40 14.77
N VAL A 173 -16.56 23.44 15.38
CA VAL A 173 -17.74 24.12 14.83
C VAL A 173 -17.34 25.20 13.81
N ILE A 174 -16.23 25.90 14.01
CA ILE A 174 -15.76 26.98 13.12
C ILE A 174 -15.06 26.41 11.87
N LEU A 175 -14.39 25.26 11.99
CA LEU A 175 -13.74 24.57 10.87
C LEU A 175 -14.74 23.83 9.99
N LYS A 176 -15.89 23.37 10.49
CA LYS A 176 -16.98 22.84 9.64
C LYS A 176 -17.47 23.89 8.64
N GLU A 177 -17.55 25.16 9.02
CA GLU A 177 -17.94 26.25 8.11
C GLU A 177 -16.83 26.61 7.11
N GLN A 178 -15.54 26.57 7.49
CA GLN A 178 -14.44 26.88 6.57
C GLN A 178 -14.07 25.71 5.62
N ALA A 179 -14.14 24.47 6.11
CA ALA A 179 -13.95 23.24 5.34
C ALA A 179 -15.05 23.03 4.27
N SER A 180 -16.28 23.43 4.58
CA SER A 180 -17.43 23.30 3.67
C SER A 180 -17.31 24.09 2.35
N SER A 181 -16.34 25.02 2.23
CA SER A 181 -16.15 25.85 1.03
C SER A 181 -15.04 25.40 0.08
N PHE A 182 -14.08 24.58 0.52
CA PHE A 182 -12.92 24.18 -0.30
C PHE A 182 -12.42 22.73 -0.11
N THR A 183 -12.76 22.04 0.99
CA THR A 183 -12.23 20.69 1.28
C THR A 183 -13.20 19.54 1.00
N ASP A 184 -14.52 19.81 0.96
CA ASP A 184 -15.54 18.78 0.63
C ASP A 184 -15.48 18.29 -0.83
N THR A 185 -14.83 19.03 -1.73
CA THR A 185 -14.77 18.70 -3.16
C THR A 185 -13.59 17.80 -3.55
N LYS A 186 -12.50 17.74 -2.77
CA LYS A 186 -11.32 16.92 -3.13
C LYS A 186 -11.34 15.50 -2.57
N ILE A 187 -11.78 15.27 -1.34
CA ILE A 187 -11.88 13.90 -0.79
C ILE A 187 -13.04 13.11 -1.45
N ASN A 188 -14.01 13.80 -2.06
CA ASN A 188 -15.07 13.16 -2.83
C ASN A 188 -14.66 12.79 -4.27
N THR A 189 -13.36 12.83 -4.58
CA THR A 189 -12.85 12.35 -5.87
C THR A 189 -12.88 10.81 -5.94
N PRO A 190 -13.00 10.22 -7.13
CA PRO A 190 -12.90 8.78 -7.33
C PRO A 190 -11.58 8.13 -6.88
N ILE A 191 -10.56 8.90 -6.53
CA ILE A 191 -9.20 8.42 -6.25
C ILE A 191 -8.65 9.07 -4.98
N LEU A 192 -7.68 8.46 -4.31
CA LEU A 192 -7.07 9.03 -3.11
C LEU A 192 -5.56 8.72 -3.06
N GLY A 193 -4.69 9.73 -3.10
CA GLY A 193 -3.28 9.59 -2.72
C GLY A 193 -3.10 10.00 -1.26
N LEU A 194 -2.62 9.11 -0.38
CA LEU A 194 -2.58 9.37 1.07
C LEU A 194 -1.72 10.56 1.49
N SER A 195 -0.66 10.84 0.74
CA SER A 195 0.28 11.95 0.98
C SER A 195 -0.20 13.28 0.41
N GLU A 196 -1.19 13.27 -0.49
CA GLU A 196 -1.68 14.47 -1.19
C GLU A 196 -2.65 15.30 -0.30
N TYR A 197 -3.11 14.74 0.82
CA TYR A 197 -4.07 15.38 1.71
C TYR A 197 -3.44 15.82 3.03
N PRO A 198 -3.82 17.00 3.56
CA PRO A 198 -3.48 17.36 4.92
C PRO A 198 -3.99 16.30 5.90
N SER A 199 -3.12 15.90 6.83
CA SER A 199 -3.38 14.85 7.81
C SER A 199 -4.72 14.99 8.53
N GLU A 200 -5.09 16.20 8.94
CA GLU A 200 -6.36 16.46 9.62
C GLU A 200 -7.58 16.16 8.74
N SER A 201 -7.59 16.62 7.49
CA SER A 201 -8.68 16.41 6.55
C SER A 201 -8.82 14.94 6.19
N LEU A 202 -7.69 14.24 6.00
CA LEU A 202 -7.66 12.81 5.75
C LEU A 202 -8.35 12.04 6.89
N TRP A 203 -7.88 12.21 8.13
CA TRP A 203 -8.43 11.43 9.26
C TRP A 203 -9.84 11.82 9.64
N SER A 204 -10.22 13.09 9.51
CA SER A 204 -11.60 13.52 9.72
C SER A 204 -12.56 12.87 8.71
N SER A 205 -12.08 12.59 7.49
CA SER A 205 -12.88 11.86 6.50
C SER A 205 -12.87 10.35 6.72
N VAL A 206 -11.71 9.76 7.03
CA VAL A 206 -11.54 8.30 7.14
C VAL A 206 -12.14 7.76 8.46
N LEU A 207 -12.04 8.55 9.53
CA LEU A 207 -12.48 8.21 10.90
C LEU A 207 -13.54 9.18 11.43
N GLY A 208 -14.34 9.78 10.54
CA GLY A 208 -15.39 10.72 10.93
C GLY A 208 -16.49 10.08 11.78
N ASP A 209 -16.67 8.76 11.68
CA ASP A 209 -17.56 7.97 12.54
C ASP A 209 -17.08 7.94 14.00
N ILE A 210 -15.78 7.82 14.23
CA ILE A 210 -15.16 7.94 15.56
C ILE A 210 -15.34 9.36 16.10
N ASP A 211 -15.08 10.37 15.28
CA ASP A 211 -15.28 11.78 15.68
C ASP A 211 -16.75 12.04 16.07
N SER A 212 -17.72 11.47 15.34
CA SER A 212 -19.15 11.56 15.67
C SER A 212 -19.47 10.85 16.98
N TYR A 213 -19.03 9.59 17.11
CA TYR A 213 -19.27 8.77 18.30
C TYR A 213 -18.76 9.44 19.58
N ASP A 214 -17.54 9.97 19.56
CA ASP A 214 -16.95 10.65 20.72
C ASP A 214 -17.73 11.92 21.11
N ASN A 215 -18.24 12.66 20.11
CA ASN A 215 -19.06 13.84 20.36
C ASN A 215 -20.42 13.48 20.94
N ASP A 216 -21.06 12.43 20.43
CA ASP A 216 -22.36 11.96 20.93
C ASP A 216 -22.23 11.44 22.37
N LEU A 217 -21.17 10.70 22.68
CA LEU A 217 -20.85 10.24 24.03
C LEU A 217 -20.63 11.42 24.99
N LYS A 218 -19.86 12.44 24.58
CA LYS A 218 -19.63 13.66 25.38
C LYS A 218 -20.93 14.42 25.64
N GLN A 219 -21.76 14.60 24.63
CA GLN A 219 -23.06 15.28 24.77
C GLN A 219 -24.01 14.49 25.68
N PHE A 220 -24.06 13.17 25.52
CA PHE A 220 -24.85 12.29 26.38
C PHE A 220 -24.41 12.40 27.84
N ALA A 221 -23.10 12.31 28.11
CA ALA A 221 -22.55 12.46 29.45
C ALA A 221 -22.83 13.85 30.06
N ALA A 222 -22.65 14.93 29.30
CA ALA A 222 -22.95 16.30 29.77
C ALA A 222 -24.45 16.50 30.09
N ASN A 223 -25.33 15.90 29.28
CA ASN A 223 -26.78 15.92 29.51
C ASN A 223 -27.19 15.14 30.78
N LEU A 224 -26.47 14.07 31.12
CA LEU A 224 -26.71 13.34 32.36
C LEU A 224 -26.23 14.12 33.59
N VAL A 225 -25.05 14.73 33.53
CA VAL A 225 -24.49 15.53 34.63
C VAL A 225 -25.32 16.78 34.91
N SER A 226 -25.86 17.44 33.88
CA SER A 226 -26.66 18.67 34.02
C SER A 226 -28.08 18.44 34.56
N LYS A 227 -28.64 17.22 34.49
CA LYS A 227 -30.03 16.91 34.87
C LYS A 227 -30.26 16.51 36.35
N ASN A 228 -29.31 16.80 37.25
CA ASN A 228 -29.28 16.53 38.72
C ASN A 228 -28.48 15.30 39.18
N SER A 229 -27.94 15.44 40.40
CA SER A 229 -26.99 14.61 41.15
C SER A 229 -27.28 13.10 41.14
N PHE A 230 -26.74 12.39 40.16
CA PHE A 230 -26.72 10.93 40.15
C PHE A 230 -25.60 10.37 41.04
N SER A 231 -25.82 9.23 41.68
CA SER A 231 -24.75 8.40 42.23
C SER A 231 -23.84 7.89 41.10
N GLU A 232 -22.52 7.86 41.28
CA GLU A 232 -21.54 7.41 40.28
C GLU A 232 -21.95 6.09 39.58
N ASN A 233 -22.41 5.10 40.36
CA ASN A 233 -22.85 3.80 39.82
C ASN A 233 -23.99 3.90 38.80
N ARG A 234 -24.89 4.87 38.95
CA ARG A 234 -26.02 5.06 38.03
C ARG A 234 -25.58 5.73 36.73
N LEU A 235 -24.64 6.68 36.81
CA LEU A 235 -24.00 7.28 35.64
C LEU A 235 -23.27 6.22 34.82
N ILE A 236 -22.44 5.40 35.47
CA ILE A 236 -21.71 4.30 34.84
C ILE A 236 -22.69 3.36 34.13
N SER A 237 -23.76 2.93 34.82
CA SER A 237 -24.74 2.02 34.23
C SER A 237 -25.45 2.58 32.99
N GLN A 238 -25.74 3.89 32.96
CA GLN A 238 -26.41 4.54 31.83
C GLN A 238 -25.46 4.76 30.65
N ILE A 239 -24.20 5.11 30.91
CA ILE A 239 -23.17 5.21 29.88
C ILE A 239 -22.92 3.84 29.26
N SER A 240 -22.75 2.80 30.07
CA SER A 240 -22.57 1.43 29.57
C SER A 240 -23.78 0.94 28.76
N GLN A 241 -24.99 1.35 29.12
CA GLN A 241 -26.18 1.02 28.32
C GLN A 241 -26.17 1.77 26.97
N TRP A 242 -25.84 3.06 26.96
CA TRP A 242 -25.75 3.84 25.73
C TRP A 242 -24.70 3.28 24.76
N GLN A 243 -23.55 2.85 25.28
CA GLN A 243 -22.47 2.22 24.49
C GLN A 243 -22.87 0.83 23.93
N LYS A 244 -23.83 0.13 24.55
CA LYS A 244 -24.42 -1.09 23.96
C LYS A 244 -25.35 -0.77 22.81
N ASP A 245 -26.11 0.32 22.92
CA ASP A 245 -27.06 0.76 21.90
C ASP A 245 -26.36 1.46 20.72
N HIS A 246 -25.15 1.99 20.94
CA HIS A 246 -24.30 2.66 19.94
C HIS A 246 -22.93 1.99 19.91
N PRO A 247 -22.71 0.99 19.04
CA PRO A 247 -21.43 0.28 18.95
C PRO A 247 -20.28 1.23 18.66
N ASN A 248 -19.19 1.11 19.42
CA ASN A 248 -18.00 1.92 19.25
C ASN A 248 -17.27 1.56 17.94
N PRO A 249 -17.07 2.50 17.00
CA PRO A 249 -16.39 2.21 15.74
C PRO A 249 -14.95 1.73 15.90
N ARG A 250 -14.30 2.04 17.03
CA ARG A 250 -12.96 1.53 17.36
C ARG A 250 -12.94 0.02 17.56
N ALA A 251 -14.04 -0.58 18.01
CA ALA A 251 -14.11 -2.03 18.22
C ALA A 251 -14.05 -2.80 16.88
N ASP A 252 -14.70 -2.26 15.84
CA ASP A 252 -14.62 -2.80 14.49
C ASP A 252 -13.20 -2.69 13.92
N LEU A 253 -12.56 -1.52 14.05
CA LEU A 253 -11.15 -1.34 13.66
C LEU A 253 -10.21 -2.26 14.43
N ALA A 254 -10.46 -2.45 15.73
CA ALA A 254 -9.65 -3.33 16.56
C ALA A 254 -9.72 -4.77 16.04
N GLU A 255 -10.93 -5.32 15.89
CA GLU A 255 -11.11 -6.74 15.57
C GLU A 255 -10.82 -7.06 14.10
N ASN A 256 -11.35 -6.26 13.18
CA ASN A 256 -11.36 -6.58 11.74
C ASN A 256 -10.21 -5.93 10.96
N CYS A 257 -9.53 -4.93 11.53
CA CYS A 257 -8.47 -4.20 10.83
C CYS A 257 -7.10 -4.33 11.50
N LEU A 258 -6.96 -4.07 12.81
CA LEU A 258 -5.66 -3.77 13.40
C LEU A 258 -5.11 -4.86 14.33
N ASN A 259 -5.91 -5.45 15.21
CA ASN A 259 -5.38 -6.29 16.28
C ASN A 259 -4.70 -7.56 15.75
N LYS A 260 -5.11 -8.09 14.59
CA LYS A 260 -4.46 -9.25 13.97
C LYS A 260 -2.96 -9.02 13.78
N ILE A 261 -2.56 -7.85 13.25
CA ILE A 261 -1.16 -7.51 13.03
C ILE A 261 -0.51 -6.87 14.26
N LEU A 262 -1.25 -6.06 15.03
CA LEU A 262 -0.71 -5.39 16.22
C LEU A 262 -0.33 -6.36 17.33
N ARG A 263 -1.02 -7.50 17.46
CA ARG A 263 -0.69 -8.53 18.45
C ARG A 263 0.71 -9.12 18.26
N LEU A 264 1.24 -9.12 17.03
CA LEU A 264 2.62 -9.51 16.75
C LEU A 264 3.64 -8.53 17.35
N LEU A 265 3.21 -7.28 17.57
CA LEU A 265 3.97 -6.21 18.23
C LEU A 265 3.65 -6.10 19.73
N TYR A 266 2.87 -7.03 20.30
CA TYR A 266 2.37 -6.97 21.68
C TYR A 266 1.53 -5.73 21.99
N LEU A 267 0.80 -5.25 20.97
CA LEU A 267 -0.09 -4.09 21.04
C LEU A 267 -1.51 -4.47 20.64
N GLU A 268 -2.48 -3.74 21.17
CA GLU A 268 -3.87 -3.79 20.74
C GLU A 268 -4.48 -2.39 20.73
N VAL A 269 -5.53 -2.21 19.95
CA VAL A 269 -6.33 -0.98 20.00
C VAL A 269 -7.05 -0.90 21.33
N ASP A 270 -6.92 0.24 22.01
CA ASP A 270 -7.78 0.55 23.13
C ASP A 270 -9.08 1.17 22.63
N THR A 271 -10.19 0.47 22.82
CA THR A 271 -11.50 0.90 22.33
C THR A 271 -12.09 2.01 23.19
N ASP A 272 -11.72 2.07 24.47
CA ASP A 272 -12.33 2.98 25.44
C ASP A 272 -11.60 4.34 25.52
N GLY A 273 -10.34 4.39 25.10
CA GLY A 273 -9.55 5.62 24.99
C GLY A 273 -10.15 6.64 24.03
N THR A 274 -10.27 7.89 24.51
CA THR A 274 -10.86 9.03 23.76
C THR A 274 -9.94 10.24 23.69
N GLU A 275 -8.73 10.13 24.25
CA GLU A 275 -7.69 11.14 24.20
C GLU A 275 -7.21 11.44 22.77
N SER A 276 -7.31 10.47 21.87
CA SER A 276 -7.00 10.61 20.44
C SER A 276 -8.05 9.86 19.59
N ARG A 277 -7.93 9.95 18.26
CA ARG A 277 -8.75 9.12 17.35
C ARG A 277 -8.45 7.63 17.54
N LEU A 278 -7.17 7.30 17.71
CA LEU A 278 -6.73 5.94 17.96
C LEU A 278 -5.75 5.89 19.12
N VAL A 279 -6.10 5.08 20.11
CA VAL A 279 -5.29 4.80 21.30
C VAL A 279 -4.84 3.36 21.24
N LEU A 280 -3.59 3.10 21.59
CA LEU A 280 -3.06 1.74 21.70
C LEU A 280 -2.71 1.43 23.15
N LYS A 281 -2.86 0.15 23.51
CA LYS A 281 -2.43 -0.39 24.78
C LYS A 281 -1.54 -1.62 24.59
N THR A 282 -0.70 -1.89 25.58
CA THR A 282 0.04 -3.15 25.67
C THR A 282 -0.91 -4.30 26.03
N ASN A 283 -0.46 -5.53 25.85
CA ASN A 283 -1.16 -6.72 26.36
C ASN A 283 -1.37 -6.72 27.89
N GLN A 284 -0.66 -5.85 28.63
CA GLN A 284 -0.82 -5.67 30.09
C GLN A 284 -1.85 -4.58 30.44
N GLY A 285 -2.36 -3.86 29.44
CA GLY A 285 -3.34 -2.78 29.61
C GLY A 285 -2.74 -1.38 29.73
N ASP A 286 -1.42 -1.23 29.58
CA ASP A 286 -0.77 0.09 29.69
C ASP A 286 -0.98 0.91 28.41
N HIS A 287 -1.44 2.15 28.56
CA HIS A 287 -1.64 3.07 27.45
C HIS A 287 -0.30 3.55 26.88
N ILE A 288 -0.21 3.61 25.55
CA ILE A 288 0.97 4.12 24.84
C ILE A 288 0.59 5.37 24.06
N SER A 289 1.19 6.50 24.43
CA SER A 289 1.05 7.73 23.65
C SER A 289 1.62 7.53 22.25
N GLY A 290 0.91 8.03 21.23
CA GLY A 290 1.31 7.98 19.83
C GLY A 290 2.72 8.51 19.54
N LYS A 291 3.20 9.41 20.39
CA LYS A 291 4.55 10.00 20.32
C LYS A 291 5.65 8.94 20.46
N TYR A 292 5.42 7.89 21.27
CA TYR A 292 6.39 6.84 21.57
C TYR A 292 6.31 5.63 20.63
N LEU A 293 5.34 5.59 19.71
CA LEU A 293 5.24 4.50 18.75
C LEU A 293 6.37 4.54 17.72
N SER A 294 6.88 3.36 17.37
CA SER A 294 7.91 3.19 16.34
C SER A 294 7.41 3.66 14.97
N ALA A 295 8.34 4.02 14.08
CA ALA A 295 7.99 4.41 12.71
C ALA A 295 7.24 3.28 11.96
N GLY A 296 7.66 2.03 12.14
CA GLY A 296 6.98 0.86 11.57
C GLY A 296 5.56 0.68 12.09
N THR A 297 5.35 0.85 13.41
CA THR A 297 3.99 0.81 13.99
C THR A 297 3.12 1.93 13.42
N LYS A 298 3.64 3.16 13.33
CA LYS A 298 2.91 4.29 12.73
C LYS A 298 2.55 4.02 11.26
N GLN A 299 3.46 3.41 10.50
CA GLN A 299 3.22 3.00 9.13
C GLN A 299 2.05 2.02 9.04
N LEU A 300 2.08 0.93 9.81
CA LEU A 300 1.00 -0.07 9.82
C LEU A 300 -0.37 0.54 10.09
N LEU A 301 -0.48 1.44 11.07
CA LEU A 301 -1.74 2.10 11.40
C LEU A 301 -2.18 3.03 10.26
N THR A 302 -1.24 3.83 9.75
CA THR A 302 -1.50 4.85 8.73
C THR A 302 -1.90 4.26 7.38
N THR A 303 -1.49 3.02 7.09
CA THR A 303 -1.79 2.34 5.82
C THR A 303 -2.96 1.36 5.96
N SER A 304 -3.05 0.59 7.05
CA SER A 304 -4.12 -0.39 7.25
C SER A 304 -5.49 0.27 7.38
N ILE A 305 -5.59 1.38 8.12
CA ILE A 305 -6.87 2.04 8.39
C ILE A 305 -7.50 2.57 7.09
N PRO A 306 -6.79 3.33 6.23
CA PRO A 306 -7.36 3.74 4.95
C PRO A 306 -7.72 2.57 4.03
N ILE A 307 -6.90 1.52 3.94
CA ILE A 307 -7.24 0.34 3.11
C ILE A 307 -8.56 -0.29 3.58
N TYR A 308 -8.76 -0.40 4.90
CA TYR A 308 -9.94 -1.01 5.48
C TYR A 308 -11.19 -0.10 5.42
N LYS A 309 -11.04 1.19 5.72
CA LYS A 309 -12.16 2.14 5.80
C LYS A 309 -12.58 2.66 4.43
N ILE A 310 -11.66 2.73 3.46
CA ILE A 310 -11.98 3.19 2.11
C ILE A 310 -12.41 1.98 1.31
N ASN A 311 -13.68 1.96 0.92
CA ASN A 311 -14.19 0.91 0.04
C ASN A 311 -13.54 1.02 -1.35
N ILE A 312 -12.66 0.08 -1.70
CA ILE A 312 -11.99 -0.01 -3.01
C ILE A 312 -12.44 -1.31 -3.70
N SER A 313 -13.75 -1.52 -3.75
CA SER A 313 -14.35 -2.64 -4.46
C SER A 313 -14.10 -2.49 -5.96
N GLU A 314 -13.59 -3.56 -6.59
CA GLU A 314 -13.19 -3.57 -8.01
C GLU A 314 -12.12 -2.52 -8.37
N GLY A 315 -11.51 -1.82 -7.41
CA GLY A 315 -10.50 -0.80 -7.66
C GLY A 315 -9.07 -1.34 -7.60
N VAL A 316 -8.12 -0.39 -7.55
CA VAL A 316 -6.68 -0.64 -7.47
C VAL A 316 -6.08 0.01 -6.22
N ILE A 317 -5.15 -0.68 -5.57
CA ILE A 317 -4.35 -0.15 -4.47
C ILE A 317 -2.89 -0.18 -4.90
N LEU A 318 -2.26 0.98 -4.90
CA LEU A 318 -0.83 1.15 -5.19
C LEU A 318 -0.11 1.34 -3.86
N PHE A 319 0.94 0.56 -3.61
CA PHE A 319 1.64 0.58 -2.33
C PHE A 319 3.16 0.52 -2.55
N ASP A 320 3.83 1.63 -2.29
CA ASP A 320 5.28 1.73 -2.31
C ASP A 320 5.88 1.46 -0.92
N GLU A 321 6.92 0.63 -0.88
CA GLU A 321 7.68 0.27 0.34
C GLU A 321 6.80 -0.18 1.53
N PRO A 322 5.93 -1.19 1.36
CA PRO A 322 5.05 -1.67 2.43
C PRO A 322 5.78 -2.14 3.68
N GLU A 323 7.04 -2.58 3.54
CA GLU A 323 7.92 -3.06 4.61
C GLU A 323 8.67 -1.98 5.39
N ARG A 324 8.59 -0.72 4.96
CA ARG A 324 9.46 0.34 5.46
C ARG A 324 9.41 0.44 7.00
N SER A 325 10.59 0.50 7.60
CA SER A 325 10.77 0.56 9.06
C SER A 325 10.21 -0.63 9.86
N LEU A 326 9.83 -1.75 9.22
CA LEU A 326 9.32 -2.96 9.87
C LEU A 326 10.39 -4.06 9.92
N PHE A 327 10.43 -4.80 11.02
CA PHE A 327 11.33 -5.93 11.20
C PHE A 327 10.87 -7.14 10.34
N PRO A 328 11.79 -8.01 9.88
CA PRO A 328 11.48 -9.15 9.01
C PRO A 328 10.36 -10.10 9.45
N ASP A 329 10.11 -10.24 10.74
CA ASP A 329 9.03 -11.10 11.26
C ASP A 329 7.65 -10.58 10.86
N ILE A 330 7.42 -9.27 10.99
CA ILE A 330 6.17 -8.62 10.60
C ILE A 330 6.02 -8.61 9.07
N GLN A 331 7.12 -8.44 8.33
CA GLN A 331 7.09 -8.38 6.87
C GLN A 331 6.41 -9.59 6.23
N ARG A 332 6.57 -10.78 6.82
CA ARG A 332 5.96 -12.03 6.36
C ARG A 332 4.43 -12.01 6.36
N GLU A 333 3.83 -11.20 7.22
CA GLU A 333 2.37 -11.10 7.38
C GLU A 333 1.77 -9.92 6.60
N LEU A 334 2.59 -9.02 6.02
CA LEU A 334 2.08 -7.76 5.47
C LEU A 334 1.17 -7.97 4.27
N ILE A 335 1.58 -8.81 3.31
CA ILE A 335 0.82 -8.99 2.07
C ILE A 335 -0.52 -9.66 2.37
N SER A 336 -0.54 -10.71 3.20
CA SER A 336 -1.77 -11.38 3.61
C SER A 336 -2.68 -10.46 4.42
N HIS A 337 -2.10 -9.62 5.28
CA HIS A 337 -2.82 -8.60 6.04
C HIS A 337 -3.50 -7.58 5.12
N TYR A 338 -2.74 -6.86 4.30
CA TYR A 338 -3.29 -5.80 3.45
C TYR A 338 -4.31 -6.32 2.43
N THR A 339 -4.03 -7.45 1.78
CA THR A 339 -4.97 -8.05 0.82
C THR A 339 -6.25 -8.53 1.49
N SER A 340 -6.20 -8.96 2.76
CA SER A 340 -7.41 -9.33 3.51
C SER A 340 -8.31 -8.14 3.87
N LEU A 341 -7.76 -6.93 3.96
CA LEU A 341 -8.53 -5.72 4.25
C LEU A 341 -9.33 -5.22 3.03
N ALA A 342 -8.89 -5.54 1.81
CA ALA A 342 -9.57 -5.18 0.57
C ALA A 342 -9.54 -6.34 -0.44
N PRO A 343 -10.27 -7.45 -0.18
CA PRO A 343 -10.10 -8.72 -0.90
C PRO A 343 -10.50 -8.67 -2.38
N THR A 344 -11.33 -7.69 -2.77
CA THR A 344 -11.75 -7.48 -4.16
C THR A 344 -10.91 -6.42 -4.87
N ALA A 345 -9.95 -5.79 -4.20
CA ALA A 345 -9.06 -4.79 -4.80
C ALA A 345 -7.88 -5.48 -5.48
N GLN A 346 -7.31 -4.84 -6.51
CA GLN A 346 -6.09 -5.32 -7.15
C GLN A 346 -4.94 -4.51 -6.59
N PHE A 347 -3.92 -5.20 -6.08
CA PHE A 347 -2.78 -4.54 -5.46
C PHE A 347 -1.59 -4.48 -6.41
N PHE A 348 -0.90 -3.34 -6.40
CA PHE A 348 0.45 -3.20 -6.97
C PHE A 348 1.40 -2.75 -5.87
N PHE A 349 2.37 -3.59 -5.57
CA PHE A 349 3.42 -3.34 -4.60
C PHE A 349 4.72 -3.01 -5.31
N ALA A 350 5.45 -2.03 -4.79
CA ALA A 350 6.85 -1.80 -5.11
C ALA A 350 7.67 -2.04 -3.84
N THR A 351 8.67 -2.93 -3.93
CA THR A 351 9.44 -3.35 -2.76
C THR A 351 10.88 -3.67 -3.13
N HIS A 352 11.77 -3.58 -2.14
CA HIS A 352 13.14 -4.08 -2.20
C HIS A 352 13.34 -5.36 -1.39
N SER A 353 12.34 -5.77 -0.62
CA SER A 353 12.44 -6.88 0.31
C SER A 353 12.18 -8.24 -0.37
N PRO A 354 13.14 -9.18 -0.35
CA PRO A 354 12.89 -10.55 -0.80
C PRO A 354 11.86 -11.28 0.07
N ILE A 355 11.65 -10.83 1.32
CA ILE A 355 10.65 -11.39 2.24
C ILE A 355 9.25 -10.99 1.81
N ILE A 356 9.07 -9.76 1.30
CA ILE A 356 7.79 -9.34 0.74
C ILE A 356 7.53 -10.09 -0.57
N ALA A 357 8.53 -10.16 -1.45
CA ALA A 357 8.40 -10.90 -2.71
C ALA A 357 8.08 -12.39 -2.52
N SER A 358 8.58 -13.04 -1.47
CA SER A 358 8.25 -14.46 -1.26
C SER A 358 6.75 -14.70 -1.00
N ALA A 359 5.96 -13.66 -0.68
CA ALA A 359 4.52 -13.76 -0.51
C ALA A 359 3.70 -13.66 -1.82
N PHE A 360 4.34 -13.80 -2.99
CA PHE A 360 3.70 -13.70 -4.31
C PHE A 360 4.00 -14.95 -5.14
N GLU A 361 3.11 -15.30 -6.08
CA GLU A 361 3.37 -16.33 -7.08
C GLU A 361 4.42 -15.87 -8.11
N PRO A 362 5.11 -16.80 -8.81
CA PRO A 362 6.08 -16.45 -9.86
C PRO A 362 5.52 -15.47 -10.92
N CYS A 363 4.27 -15.69 -11.36
CA CYS A 363 3.63 -14.83 -12.37
C CYS A 363 3.25 -13.43 -11.84
N GLU A 364 3.13 -13.27 -10.53
CA GLU A 364 2.78 -12.01 -9.87
C GLU A 364 4.01 -11.12 -9.61
N ARG A 365 5.23 -11.67 -9.75
CA ARG A 365 6.48 -10.95 -9.51
C ARG A 365 7.13 -10.51 -10.81
N PHE A 366 7.49 -9.23 -10.86
CA PHE A 366 8.16 -8.59 -11.99
C PHE A 366 9.51 -8.05 -11.51
N ILE A 367 10.58 -8.76 -11.85
CA ILE A 367 11.94 -8.47 -11.42
C ILE A 367 12.56 -7.50 -12.42
N LEU A 368 12.81 -6.27 -11.99
CA LEU A 368 13.40 -5.20 -12.77
C LEU A 368 14.91 -5.13 -12.55
N TYR A 369 15.68 -5.11 -13.63
CA TYR A 369 17.14 -5.03 -13.61
C TYR A 369 17.67 -4.15 -14.72
N PHE A 370 18.91 -3.68 -14.59
CA PHE A 370 19.63 -3.02 -15.69
C PHE A 370 20.36 -4.07 -16.52
N ASP A 371 20.22 -4.01 -17.84
CA ASP A 371 21.06 -4.80 -18.74
C ASP A 371 22.47 -4.21 -18.89
N GLU A 372 23.31 -4.86 -19.69
CA GLU A 372 24.69 -4.43 -19.93
C GLU A 372 24.81 -3.01 -20.53
N ASN A 373 23.75 -2.51 -21.17
CA ASN A 373 23.70 -1.16 -21.75
C ASN A 373 23.13 -0.12 -20.77
N GLY A 374 22.76 -0.53 -19.55
CA GLY A 374 22.10 0.32 -18.56
C GLY A 374 20.63 0.58 -18.86
N GLU A 375 20.00 -0.20 -19.76
CA GLU A 375 18.56 -0.14 -20.00
C GLU A 375 17.82 -1.02 -19.01
N VAL A 376 16.63 -0.58 -18.59
CA VAL A 376 15.81 -1.43 -17.72
C VAL A 376 15.19 -2.56 -18.55
N LYS A 377 15.30 -3.78 -18.04
CA LYS A 377 14.60 -4.98 -18.51
C LYS A 377 13.91 -5.65 -17.33
N PHE A 378 13.06 -6.63 -17.61
CA PHE A 378 12.43 -7.41 -16.56
C PHE A 378 12.23 -8.87 -16.98
N HIS A 379 12.08 -9.73 -15.98
CA HIS A 379 11.54 -11.08 -16.13
C HIS A 379 10.55 -11.37 -14.99
N ASN A 380 9.72 -12.39 -15.16
CA ASN A 380 8.83 -12.87 -14.10
C ASN A 380 9.61 -13.68 -13.05
N GLY A 381 9.01 -13.86 -11.87
CA GLY A 381 9.57 -14.67 -10.81
C GLY A 381 9.78 -16.13 -11.22
N ILE A 382 10.68 -16.81 -10.51
CA ILE A 382 11.01 -18.23 -10.71
C ILE A 382 10.68 -19.02 -9.44
N ALA A 383 11.09 -18.51 -8.27
CA ALA A 383 10.89 -19.21 -7.01
C ALA A 383 9.38 -19.37 -6.65
N PRO A 384 8.94 -20.49 -6.07
CA PRO A 384 7.55 -20.67 -5.63
C PRO A 384 7.07 -19.61 -4.62
N GLU A 385 5.75 -19.42 -4.51
CA GLU A 385 5.17 -18.63 -3.42
C GLU A 385 5.46 -19.31 -2.07
N GLY A 386 5.85 -18.51 -1.08
CA GLY A 386 6.19 -18.94 0.27
C GLY A 386 7.59 -19.53 0.44
N ASP A 387 8.42 -19.54 -0.60
CA ASP A 387 9.78 -20.11 -0.56
C ASP A 387 10.75 -19.30 0.31
N ASP A 388 11.93 -19.87 0.59
CA ASP A 388 12.97 -19.20 1.39
C ASP A 388 13.40 -17.88 0.70
N PRO A 389 13.46 -16.75 1.43
CA PRO A 389 13.94 -15.48 0.87
C PRO A 389 15.34 -15.56 0.23
N ASN A 390 16.19 -16.50 0.64
CA ASN A 390 17.48 -16.75 -0.02
C ASN A 390 17.31 -17.34 -1.41
N ASP A 391 16.26 -18.12 -1.66
CA ASP A 391 15.98 -18.67 -2.97
C ASP A 391 15.37 -17.61 -3.89
N ILE A 392 14.60 -16.65 -3.35
CA ILE A 392 14.25 -15.41 -4.08
C ILE A 392 15.53 -14.66 -4.49
N LEU A 393 16.48 -14.45 -3.57
CA LEU A 393 17.73 -13.77 -3.90
C LEU A 393 18.56 -14.51 -4.96
N ARG A 394 18.59 -15.84 -4.93
CA ARG A 394 19.34 -16.63 -5.91
C ARG A 394 18.67 -16.70 -7.27
N GLN A 395 17.38 -17.03 -7.29
CA GLN A 395 16.66 -17.36 -8.52
C GLN A 395 16.09 -16.10 -9.17
N ASP A 396 15.43 -15.24 -8.39
CA ASP A 396 14.79 -14.04 -8.93
C ASP A 396 15.80 -12.91 -9.11
N PHE A 397 16.72 -12.68 -8.16
CA PHE A 397 17.72 -11.60 -8.25
C PHE A 397 19.03 -12.02 -8.91
N ALA A 398 19.17 -13.28 -9.34
CA ALA A 398 20.38 -13.85 -9.93
C ALA A 398 21.65 -13.66 -9.05
N MET A 399 21.51 -13.60 -7.73
CA MET A 399 22.65 -13.50 -6.81
C MET A 399 23.27 -14.88 -6.59
N ALA A 400 24.33 -15.19 -7.36
CA ALA A 400 25.03 -16.47 -7.28
C ALA A 400 25.63 -16.76 -5.89
N ASP A 401 26.27 -15.75 -5.28
CA ASP A 401 26.88 -15.86 -3.96
C ASP A 401 26.18 -14.93 -2.97
N LEU A 402 25.45 -15.51 -2.02
CA LEU A 402 24.85 -14.77 -0.90
C LEU A 402 25.84 -14.56 0.26
N MET A 403 26.93 -15.31 0.29
CA MET A 403 27.97 -15.18 1.31
C MET A 403 28.89 -14.01 0.97
N LEU A 404 29.11 -13.13 1.96
CA LEU A 404 30.14 -12.10 1.86
C LEU A 404 31.54 -12.72 1.89
N GLN A 405 32.55 -11.94 1.47
CA GLN A 405 33.95 -12.39 1.31
C GLN A 405 34.49 -13.19 2.51
N LYS A 406 34.27 -12.73 3.75
CA LYS A 406 34.74 -13.43 4.95
C LYS A 406 34.10 -14.82 5.11
N GLY A 407 32.84 -14.97 4.71
CA GLY A 407 32.14 -16.25 4.68
C GLY A 407 32.68 -17.18 3.59
N LEU A 408 32.95 -16.63 2.41
CA LEU A 408 33.60 -17.36 1.31
C LEU A 408 35.00 -17.86 1.70
N GLU A 409 35.83 -17.00 2.29
CA GLU A 409 37.16 -17.36 2.80
C GLU A 409 37.08 -18.45 3.88
N ALA A 410 36.10 -18.36 4.78
CA ALA A 410 35.85 -19.39 5.79
C ALA A 410 35.41 -20.71 5.15
N TYR A 411 34.56 -20.68 4.12
CA TYR A 411 34.11 -21.86 3.39
C TYR A 411 35.26 -22.51 2.59
N GLU A 412 36.10 -21.71 1.95
CA GLU A 412 37.32 -22.19 1.28
C GLU A 412 38.27 -22.83 2.27
N LYS A 413 38.53 -22.20 3.43
CA LYS A 413 39.34 -22.79 4.50
C LYS A 413 38.74 -24.10 4.99
N TYR A 414 37.42 -24.17 5.17
CA TYR A 414 36.72 -25.40 5.55
C TYR A 414 36.94 -26.53 4.53
N ARG A 415 36.91 -26.22 3.23
CA ARG A 415 37.21 -27.17 2.15
C ARG A 415 38.69 -27.57 2.11
N GLN A 416 39.61 -26.62 2.28
CA GLN A 416 41.05 -26.87 2.32
C GLN A 416 41.42 -27.78 3.51
N LEU A 417 40.85 -27.55 4.69
CA LEU A 417 41.03 -28.42 5.85
C LEU A 417 40.59 -29.86 5.53
N ALA A 418 39.46 -30.04 4.83
CA ALA A 418 39.02 -31.36 4.40
C ALA A 418 40.04 -32.07 3.48
N MET A 419 40.69 -31.32 2.59
CA MET A 419 41.75 -31.85 1.73
C MET A 419 43.01 -32.19 2.55
N GLN A 420 43.44 -31.29 3.44
CA GLN A 420 44.61 -31.49 4.29
C GLN A 420 44.46 -32.70 5.22
N ILE A 421 43.28 -32.90 5.83
CA ILE A 421 42.96 -34.07 6.66
C ILE A 421 43.11 -35.38 5.88
N ARG A 422 42.77 -35.40 4.59
CA ARG A 422 42.91 -36.59 3.73
C ARG A 422 44.36 -36.92 3.40
N SER A 423 45.22 -35.90 3.28
CA SER A 423 46.65 -36.07 2.95
C SER A 423 47.57 -36.21 4.17
N GLU A 424 47.12 -35.86 5.37
CA GLU A 424 47.94 -35.87 6.58
C GLU A 424 48.13 -37.30 7.13
N THR A 425 49.39 -37.67 7.36
CA THR A 425 49.79 -39.01 7.82
C THR A 425 50.07 -39.06 9.32
N ASN A 426 50.33 -37.91 9.95
CA ASN A 426 50.51 -37.79 11.40
C ASN A 426 49.15 -37.72 12.11
N GLU A 427 48.88 -38.64 13.05
CA GLU A 427 47.59 -38.72 13.76
C GLU A 427 47.28 -37.50 14.64
N GLU A 428 48.25 -36.95 15.36
CA GLU A 428 48.02 -35.79 16.23
C GLU A 428 47.64 -34.55 15.43
N LYS A 429 48.39 -34.27 14.36
CA LYS A 429 48.13 -33.13 13.48
C LYS A 429 46.83 -33.28 12.71
N LYS A 430 46.50 -34.51 12.29
CA LYS A 430 45.22 -34.84 11.66
C LYS A 430 44.04 -34.57 12.61
N ASN A 431 44.15 -34.95 13.88
CA ASN A 431 43.12 -34.67 14.88
C ASN A 431 42.95 -33.16 15.12
N GLN A 432 44.03 -32.38 15.16
CA GLN A 432 43.96 -30.91 15.25
C GLN A 432 43.21 -30.28 14.07
N LEU A 433 43.51 -30.70 12.84
CA LEU A 433 42.83 -30.21 11.64
C LEU A 433 41.34 -30.58 11.63
N ILE A 434 40.98 -31.78 12.13
CA ILE A 434 39.58 -32.21 12.29
C ILE A 434 38.84 -31.30 13.27
N VAL A 435 39.44 -31.00 14.44
CA VAL A 435 38.85 -30.09 15.43
C VAL A 435 38.65 -28.70 14.82
N GLU A 436 39.67 -28.15 14.17
CA GLU A 436 39.58 -26.83 13.53
C GLU A 436 38.48 -26.80 12.45
N ARG A 437 38.35 -27.86 11.65
CA ARG A 437 37.29 -27.97 10.64
C ARG A 437 35.90 -28.06 11.27
N ILE A 438 35.73 -28.82 12.34
CA ILE A 438 34.45 -28.94 13.07
C ILE A 438 34.08 -27.61 13.70
N GLU A 439 35.02 -26.93 14.35
CA GLU A 439 34.79 -25.59 14.92
C GLU A 439 34.34 -24.59 13.85
N LEU A 440 34.98 -24.62 12.68
CA LEU A 440 34.64 -23.73 11.59
C LEU A 440 33.27 -24.07 10.99
N GLY A 441 32.97 -25.36 10.79
CA GLY A 441 31.68 -25.85 10.32
C GLY A 441 30.54 -25.49 11.28
N ASN A 442 30.72 -25.67 12.58
CA ASN A 442 29.72 -25.31 13.59
C ASN A 442 29.51 -23.79 13.67
N ARG A 443 30.58 -23.00 13.55
CA ARG A 443 30.50 -21.53 13.64
C ARG A 443 29.70 -20.92 12.49
N TYR A 444 29.84 -21.44 11.28
CA TYR A 444 29.21 -20.89 10.08
C TYR A 444 28.07 -21.74 9.50
N ASN A 445 27.79 -22.89 10.12
CA ASN A 445 26.78 -23.86 9.70
C ASN A 445 26.98 -24.37 8.25
N PHE A 446 28.23 -24.78 7.93
CA PHE A 446 28.66 -25.29 6.61
C PHE A 446 28.44 -26.79 6.39
#